data_AF-M3Z3F5-F1
#
_entry.id   AF-M3Z3F5-F1
#
_cell.length_a   1.000
_cell.length_b   1.000
_cell.length_c   1.000
_cell.angle_alpha   90.00
_cell.angle_beta   90.00
_cell.angle_gamma   90.00
#
_symmetry.space_group_name_H-M   'P 1'
#
loop_
_entity.id
_entity.type
_entity.pdbx_description
1 polymer ?
#
loop_
_entity_poly.entity_id
_entity_poly.type
_entity_poly.pdbx_seq_one_letter_code
_entity_poly.pdbx_strand_id
1 'polypeptide(L)'
;MKTKDTYMKFSWLTVTEASMDKEHKCIIEHEMNKGKAVQEILFSSHIKELSAITSRKSSLKDETDTLQVQLMNISAYYTYLLLLFKNLIYFAIILFYLLGISALCGNGKSS
;
A
#
# COMPACT_ATOMS: atom_id res chain seq x y z
N MET A 1 18.32 -35.15 -7.93
CA MET A 1 19.13 -35.33 -6.70
C MET A 1 19.03 -36.79 -6.28
N LYS A 2 20.15 -37.49 -6.10
CA LYS A 2 20.15 -38.92 -5.75
C LYS A 2 20.45 -39.07 -4.26
N THR A 3 19.53 -39.67 -3.52
CA THR A 3 19.73 -40.04 -2.11
C THR A 3 19.74 -41.56 -2.04
N LYS A 4 20.96 -42.12 -2.05
CA LYS A 4 21.28 -43.55 -1.92
C LYS A 4 20.49 -44.47 -2.87
N ASP A 5 19.25 -44.84 -2.51
CA ASP A 5 18.40 -45.80 -3.25
C ASP A 5 17.13 -45.19 -3.87
N THR A 6 16.87 -43.90 -3.62
CA THR A 6 15.68 -43.18 -4.15
C THR A 6 16.10 -42.09 -5.12
N TYR A 7 15.35 -41.97 -6.21
CA TYR A 7 15.52 -40.90 -7.18
C TYR A 7 14.40 -39.85 -7.03
N MET A 8 14.78 -38.57 -7.13
CA MET A 8 13.84 -37.46 -7.21
C MET A 8 13.90 -36.83 -8.60
N LYS A 9 12.72 -36.66 -9.22
CA LYS A 9 12.52 -35.98 -10.51
C LYS A 9 11.53 -34.83 -10.32
N PHE A 10 11.73 -33.76 -11.07
CA PHE A 10 10.81 -32.63 -11.13
C PHE A 10 10.55 -32.27 -12.60
N SER A 11 9.37 -31.74 -12.88
CA SER A 11 8.94 -31.29 -14.21
C SER A 11 8.15 -30.00 -14.03
N TRP A 12 8.21 -29.12 -15.02
CA TRP A 12 7.43 -27.89 -15.04
C TRP A 12 6.76 -27.74 -16.41
N LEU A 13 5.57 -27.14 -16.42
CA LEU A 13 4.80 -26.86 -17.62
C LEU A 13 4.51 -25.36 -17.66
N THR A 14 4.96 -24.70 -18.73
CA THR A 14 4.57 -23.32 -19.01
C THR A 14 3.33 -23.35 -19.90
N VAL A 15 2.27 -22.67 -19.49
CA VAL A 15 1.00 -22.63 -20.20
C VAL A 15 0.63 -21.19 -20.55
N THR A 16 -0.10 -21.01 -21.64
CA THR A 16 -0.60 -19.70 -22.06
C THR A 16 -1.73 -19.25 -21.14
N GLU A 17 -1.95 -17.93 -21.02
CA GLU A 17 -3.02 -17.36 -20.19
C GLU A 17 -4.40 -17.95 -20.54
N ALA A 18 -4.69 -18.16 -21.83
CA ALA A 18 -5.92 -18.78 -22.33
C ALA A 18 -6.09 -20.28 -21.99
N SER A 19 -5.09 -20.91 -21.38
CA SER A 19 -5.17 -22.27 -20.85
C SER A 19 -5.18 -22.33 -19.33
N MET A 20 -4.96 -21.22 -18.62
CA MET A 20 -4.86 -21.19 -17.15
C MET A 20 -6.15 -21.58 -16.42
N ASP A 21 -7.29 -21.44 -17.09
CA ASP A 21 -8.61 -21.83 -16.61
C ASP A 21 -8.90 -23.32 -16.78
N LYS A 22 -8.07 -24.03 -17.54
CA LYS A 22 -8.21 -25.47 -17.79
C LYS A 22 -7.54 -26.27 -16.67
N GLU A 23 -8.06 -27.46 -16.44
CA GLU A 23 -7.45 -28.41 -15.52
C GLU A 23 -6.17 -28.99 -16.13
N HIS A 24 -5.09 -28.98 -15.35
CA HIS A 24 -3.82 -29.60 -15.72
C HIS A 24 -3.51 -30.73 -14.75
N LYS A 25 -2.92 -31.80 -15.27
CA LYS A 25 -2.65 -33.01 -14.48
C LYS A 25 -1.28 -33.55 -14.81
N CYS A 26 -0.48 -33.83 -13.80
CA CYS A 26 0.75 -34.60 -13.96
C CYS A 26 0.46 -36.07 -13.63
N ILE A 27 0.79 -36.93 -14.58
CA ILE A 27 0.65 -38.37 -14.47
C ILE A 27 2.04 -38.95 -14.20
N ILE A 28 2.18 -39.70 -13.11
CA ILE A 28 3.43 -40.33 -12.73
C ILE A 28 3.33 -41.83 -13.00
N GLU A 29 4.03 -42.27 -14.04
CA GLU A 29 4.17 -43.68 -14.38
C GLU A 29 5.47 -44.25 -13.81
N HIS A 30 5.36 -45.40 -13.16
CA HIS A 30 6.52 -46.11 -12.61
C HIS A 30 6.37 -47.62 -12.81
N GLU A 31 7.50 -48.30 -13.05
CA GLU A 31 7.50 -49.74 -13.30
C GLU A 31 6.93 -50.55 -12.13
N MET A 32 7.16 -50.11 -10.88
CA MET A 32 6.61 -50.76 -9.69
C MET A 32 5.12 -50.47 -9.44
N ASN A 33 4.49 -49.60 -10.24
CA ASN A 33 3.06 -49.30 -10.16
C ASN A 33 2.22 -50.16 -11.11
N LYS A 34 2.80 -51.17 -11.79
CA LYS A 34 2.06 -52.14 -12.63
C LYS A 34 1.02 -52.89 -11.79
N GLY A 35 -0.23 -52.39 -11.77
CA GLY A 35 -1.36 -52.95 -11.01
C GLY A 35 -1.90 -52.08 -9.87
N LYS A 36 -1.29 -50.91 -9.60
CA LYS A 36 -1.75 -49.93 -8.60
C LYS A 36 -2.34 -48.70 -9.32
N ALA A 37 -3.31 -48.03 -8.70
CA ALA A 37 -3.91 -46.82 -9.28
C ALA A 37 -2.81 -45.80 -9.68
N VAL A 38 -2.94 -45.26 -10.89
CA VAL A 38 -2.00 -44.26 -11.44
C VAL A 38 -1.90 -43.10 -10.47
N GLN A 39 -0.68 -42.69 -10.14
CA GLN A 39 -0.48 -41.53 -9.26
C GLN A 39 -0.64 -40.26 -10.09
N GLU A 40 -1.66 -39.49 -9.72
CA GLU A 40 -2.11 -38.34 -10.47
C GLU A 40 -2.06 -37.11 -9.58
N ILE A 41 -1.34 -36.07 -10.01
CA ILE A 41 -1.29 -34.79 -9.33
C ILE A 41 -2.15 -33.82 -10.13
N LEU A 42 -3.31 -33.47 -9.56
CA LEU A 42 -4.19 -32.46 -10.12
C LEU A 42 -3.62 -31.07 -9.79
N PHE A 43 -3.37 -30.27 -10.81
CA PHE A 43 -3.10 -28.84 -10.67
C PHE A 43 -4.41 -28.09 -10.84
N SER A 44 -5.06 -27.81 -9.70
CA SER A 44 -6.27 -27.00 -9.66
C SER A 44 -5.96 -25.54 -10.04
N SER A 45 -6.82 -24.93 -10.86
CA SER A 45 -6.70 -23.58 -11.39
C SER A 45 -7.05 -22.46 -10.38
N HIS A 46 -6.71 -22.62 -9.09
CA HIS A 46 -6.85 -21.58 -8.04
C HIS A 46 -6.15 -20.25 -8.38
N ILE A 47 -5.42 -20.19 -9.50
CA ILE A 47 -4.83 -18.99 -10.08
C ILE A 47 -5.89 -17.93 -10.42
N LYS A 48 -7.16 -18.32 -10.66
CA LYS A 48 -8.26 -17.36 -10.85
C LYS A 48 -8.54 -16.52 -9.58
N GLU A 49 -8.39 -17.11 -8.41
CA GLU A 49 -8.53 -16.43 -7.12
C GLU A 49 -7.30 -15.56 -6.83
N LEU A 50 -6.10 -16.09 -7.13
CA LEU A 50 -4.85 -15.36 -6.94
C LEU A 50 -4.70 -14.15 -7.89
N SER A 51 -5.19 -14.23 -9.13
CA SER A 51 -5.15 -13.11 -10.08
C SER A 51 -6.14 -12.00 -9.69
N ALA A 52 -7.32 -12.35 -9.18
CA ALA A 52 -8.28 -11.39 -8.64
C ALA A 52 -7.73 -10.65 -7.40
N ILE A 53 -7.04 -11.36 -6.50
CA ILE A 53 -6.39 -10.78 -5.33
C ILE A 53 -5.22 -9.88 -5.75
N THR A 54 -4.43 -10.29 -6.74
CA THR A 54 -3.26 -9.52 -7.21
C THR A 54 -3.70 -8.25 -7.95
N SER A 55 -4.75 -8.33 -8.77
CA SER A 55 -5.37 -7.17 -9.45
C SER A 55 -5.96 -6.16 -8.45
N ARG A 56 -6.67 -6.65 -7.41
CA ARG A 56 -7.15 -5.79 -6.31
C ARG A 56 -5.98 -5.12 -5.58
N LYS A 57 -4.89 -5.83 -5.36
CA LYS A 57 -3.71 -5.32 -4.64
C LYS A 57 -2.96 -4.24 -5.44
N SER A 58 -2.86 -4.38 -6.77
CA SER A 58 -2.26 -3.33 -7.62
C SER A 58 -3.16 -2.10 -7.71
N SER A 59 -4.48 -2.28 -7.80
CA SER A 59 -5.45 -1.18 -7.79
C SER A 59 -5.42 -0.39 -6.48
N LEU A 60 -5.30 -1.08 -5.33
CA LEU A 60 -5.21 -0.45 -4.02
C LEU A 60 -3.90 0.32 -3.82
N LYS A 61 -2.80 -0.14 -4.45
CA LYS A 61 -1.49 0.49 -4.29
C LYS A 61 -1.42 1.87 -4.95
N ASP A 62 -2.02 2.00 -6.13
CA ASP A 62 -2.10 3.26 -6.87
C ASP A 62 -2.96 4.30 -6.13
N GLU A 63 -4.05 3.86 -5.52
CA GLU A 63 -4.91 4.69 -4.66
C GLU A 63 -4.17 5.11 -3.37
N THR A 64 -3.37 4.23 -2.76
CA THR A 64 -2.58 4.61 -1.58
C THR A 64 -1.45 5.58 -1.89
N ASP A 65 -0.79 5.44 -3.04
CA ASP A 65 0.32 6.30 -3.44
C ASP A 65 -0.19 7.72 -3.76
N THR A 66 -1.33 7.82 -4.45
CA THR A 66 -2.00 9.09 -4.72
C THR A 66 -2.54 9.76 -3.44
N LEU A 67 -3.12 8.99 -2.51
CA LEU A 67 -3.57 9.49 -1.21
C LEU A 67 -2.41 9.97 -0.32
N GLN A 68 -1.26 9.30 -0.34
CA GLN A 68 -0.07 9.75 0.40
C GLN A 68 0.43 11.11 -0.10
N VAL A 69 0.49 11.29 -1.42
CA VAL A 69 0.88 12.58 -2.03
C VAL A 69 -0.09 13.69 -1.63
N GLN A 70 -1.39 13.41 -1.61
CA GLN A 70 -2.39 14.39 -1.17
C GLN A 70 -2.27 14.72 0.32
N LEU A 71 -2.06 13.71 1.18
CA LEU A 71 -1.92 13.91 2.63
C LEU A 71 -0.69 14.76 2.97
N MET A 72 0.43 14.56 2.26
CA MET A 72 1.66 15.32 2.44
C MET A 72 1.48 16.80 2.02
N ASN A 73 0.77 17.06 0.93
CA ASN A 73 0.48 18.42 0.50
C ASN A 73 -0.52 19.13 1.45
N ILE A 74 -1.54 18.41 1.92
CA ILE A 74 -2.53 18.93 2.88
C ILE A 74 -1.90 19.25 4.24
N SER A 75 -1.05 18.35 4.75
CA SER A 75 -0.35 18.58 6.03
C SER A 75 0.60 19.78 5.98
N ALA A 76 1.31 19.98 4.86
CA ALA A 76 2.13 21.16 4.65
C ALA A 76 1.27 22.44 4.68
N TYR A 77 0.13 22.45 3.98
CA TYR A 77 -0.81 23.57 3.98
C TYR A 77 -1.32 23.95 5.38
N TYR A 78 -1.74 22.97 6.19
CA TYR A 78 -2.19 23.24 7.57
C TYR A 78 -1.06 23.74 8.48
N THR A 79 0.18 23.30 8.25
CA THR A 79 1.35 23.82 8.98
C THR A 79 1.55 25.31 8.70
N TYR A 80 1.41 25.74 7.44
CA TYR A 80 1.46 27.16 7.09
C TYR A 80 0.33 27.96 7.72
N LEU A 81 -0.89 27.42 7.75
CA LEU A 81 -2.03 28.08 8.41
C LEU A 81 -1.79 28.27 9.92
N LEU A 82 -1.26 27.26 10.61
CA LEU A 82 -0.91 27.37 12.04
C LEU A 82 0.18 28.41 12.29
N LEU A 83 1.20 28.45 11.43
CA LEU A 83 2.25 29.47 11.51
C LEU A 83 1.71 30.87 11.24
N LEU A 84 0.84 31.02 10.24
CA LEU A 84 0.19 32.30 9.93
C LEU A 84 -0.65 32.79 11.11
N PHE A 85 -1.45 31.90 11.69
CA PHE A 85 -2.27 32.21 12.86
C PHE A 85 -1.41 32.61 14.07
N LYS A 86 -0.30 31.89 14.31
CA LYS A 86 0.68 32.24 15.35
C LYS A 86 1.22 33.66 15.16
N ASN A 87 1.60 34.02 13.94
CA ASN A 87 2.10 35.36 13.63
C ASN A 87 1.01 36.43 13.79
N LEU A 88 -0.24 36.13 13.41
CA LEU A 88 -1.38 37.02 13.59
C LEU A 88 -1.64 37.33 15.07
N ILE A 89 -1.54 36.32 15.95
CA ILE A 89 -1.65 36.51 17.41
C ILE A 89 -0.54 37.45 17.91
N TYR A 90 0.72 37.21 17.56
CA TYR A 90 1.82 38.08 17.97
C TYR A 90 1.63 39.52 17.48
N PHE A 91 1.16 39.69 16.23
CA PHE A 91 0.87 41.01 15.69
C PHE A 91 -0.26 41.72 16.45
N ALA A 92 -1.35 41.03 16.77
CA ALA A 92 -2.45 41.58 17.55
C ALA A 92 -2.01 42.01 18.96
N ILE A 93 -1.16 41.21 19.60
CA ILE A 93 -0.56 41.54 20.90
C ILE A 93 0.31 42.80 20.81
N ILE A 94 1.21 42.88 19.83
CA ILE A 94 2.07 44.05 19.61
C ILE A 94 1.23 45.30 19.31
N LEU A 95 0.21 45.16 18.47
CA LEU A 95 -0.71 46.25 18.12
C LEU A 95 -1.48 46.73 19.35
N PHE A 96 -1.92 45.81 20.22
CA PHE A 96 -2.56 46.13 21.50
C PHE A 96 -1.61 46.89 22.43
N TYR A 97 -0.34 46.50 22.53
CA TYR A 97 0.64 47.25 23.32
C TYR A 97 0.90 48.65 22.75
N LEU A 98 1.01 48.79 21.42
CA LEU A 98 1.23 50.09 20.78
C LEU A 98 0.01 51.02 20.91
N LEU A 99 -1.21 50.53 20.69
CA LEU A 99 -2.44 51.31 20.88
C LEU A 99 -2.73 51.59 22.36
N GLY A 100 -2.50 50.61 23.24
CA GLY A 100 -2.72 50.73 24.68
C GLY A 100 -1.81 51.76 25.34
N ILE A 101 -0.53 51.83 24.91
CA ILE A 101 0.38 52.91 25.33
C ILE A 101 -0.05 54.27 24.75
N SER A 102 -0.56 54.30 23.52
CA SER A 102 -1.05 55.55 22.89
C SER A 102 -2.31 56.12 23.57
N ALA A 103 -3.20 55.25 24.06
CA ALA A 103 -4.41 55.66 24.79
C ALA A 103 -4.13 56.09 26.24
N LEU A 104 -3.08 55.57 26.88
CA LEU A 104 -2.74 55.89 28.27
C LEU A 104 -1.89 57.17 28.41
N CYS A 105 -1.20 57.62 27.35
CA CYS A 105 -0.42 58.86 27.33
C CYS A 105 -1.25 60.13 27.04
N GLY A 106 -2.58 60.01 26.98
CA GLY A 106 -3.52 61.09 26.64
C GLY A 106 -4.27 61.73 27.81
N ASN A 107 -3.84 61.53 29.08
CA ASN A 107 -4.47 62.18 30.22
C ASN A 107 -3.45 62.98 31.04
N GLY A 108 -3.15 64.19 30.56
CA GLY A 108 -2.20 65.10 31.17
C GLY A 108 -2.36 66.52 30.64
N LYS A 109 -3.58 67.08 30.73
CA LYS A 109 -3.78 68.53 30.70
C LYS A 109 -4.68 68.93 31.86
N SER A 110 -4.03 69.26 32.97
CA SER A 110 -4.56 70.13 34.01
C SER A 110 -4.75 71.54 33.46
N SER A 111 -5.99 72.04 33.47
CA SER A 111 -6.34 73.43 33.73
C SER A 111 -7.76 73.51 34.26
#